data_AF-A0A1C5VEG5-F1
#
_entry.id   AF-A0A1C5VEG5-F1
#
_cell.length_a   1.000
_cell.length_b   1.000
_cell.length_c   1.000
_cell.angle_alpha   90.00
_cell.angle_beta   90.00
_cell.angle_gamma   90.00
#
_symmetry.space_group_name_H-M   'P 1'
#
loop_
_entity.id
_entity.type
_entity.pdbx_description
1 polymer ?
#
loop_
_entity_poly.entity_id
_entity_poly.type
_entity_poly.pdbx_seq_one_letter_code
_entity_poly.pdbx_strand_id
1 'polypeptide(L)'
;MNDEAIQKIISYANEYLFEPRSNWSKQAIMERSYERWAVDEILLTIMDHPLTEADFVIEGFILKMEFFLHMSGNQANNLIFQVAENTAEALLGLIL
;
A
#
# COMPACT_ATOMS: atom_id res chain seq x y z
N MET A 1 -4.88 -10.63 -16.02
CA MET A 1 -3.46 -11.06 -16.02
C MET A 1 -2.69 -10.10 -15.15
N ASN A 2 -2.17 -10.59 -14.04
CA ASN A 2 -1.51 -9.75 -13.04
C ASN A 2 -0.25 -9.03 -13.55
N ASP A 3 0.37 -9.48 -14.65
CA ASP A 3 1.57 -8.86 -15.21
C ASP A 3 1.40 -7.36 -15.48
N GLU A 4 0.27 -6.95 -16.07
CA GLU A 4 0.01 -5.53 -16.34
C GLU A 4 -0.16 -4.72 -15.05
N ALA A 5 -0.92 -5.26 -14.09
CA ALA A 5 -1.12 -4.63 -12.78
C ALA A 5 0.22 -4.50 -12.03
N ILE A 6 1.04 -5.55 -12.00
CA ILE A 6 2.38 -5.56 -11.41
C ILE A 6 3.24 -4.45 -12.04
N GLN A 7 3.26 -4.34 -13.38
CA GLN A 7 4.04 -3.31 -14.06
C GLN A 7 3.56 -1.89 -13.72
N LYS A 8 2.24 -1.65 -13.66
CA LYS A 8 1.67 -0.37 -13.25
C LYS A 8 2.06 -0.01 -11.81
N ILE A 9 1.93 -0.96 -10.88
CA ILE A 9 2.26 -0.76 -9.46
C ILE A 9 3.77 -0.50 -9.28
N ILE A 10 4.64 -1.26 -9.94
CA ILE A 10 6.10 -1.04 -9.89
C ILE A 10 6.45 0.34 -10.46
N SER A 11 5.82 0.75 -11.56
CA SER A 11 6.05 2.07 -12.16
C SER A 11 5.64 3.18 -11.21
N TYR A 12 4.46 3.07 -10.59
CA TYR A 12 3.99 3.99 -9.57
C TYR A 12 4.95 4.09 -8.37
N ALA A 13 5.43 2.95 -7.87
CA ALA A 13 6.37 2.92 -6.74
C ALA A 13 7.67 3.66 -7.07
N ASN A 14 8.22 3.43 -8.27
CA ASN A 14 9.47 4.04 -8.70
C ASN A 14 9.34 5.55 -8.96
N GLU A 15 8.19 5.98 -9.48
CA GLU A 15 7.97 7.39 -9.84
C GLU A 15 7.58 8.24 -8.62
N TYR A 16 6.72 7.73 -7.74
CA TYR A 16 6.09 8.52 -6.68
C TYR A 16 6.59 8.20 -5.27
N LEU A 17 7.04 6.97 -5.02
CA LEU A 17 7.38 6.49 -3.68
C LEU A 17 8.88 6.46 -3.40
N PHE A 18 9.62 7.47 -3.85
CA PHE A 18 11.06 7.58 -3.58
C PHE A 18 11.40 7.58 -2.08
N GLU A 19 12.62 7.20 -1.74
CA GLU A 19 13.08 7.11 -0.35
C GLU A 19 12.95 8.44 0.40
N PRO A 20 12.47 8.43 1.66
CA PRO A 20 12.35 9.63 2.45
C PRO A 20 13.74 10.23 2.72
N ARG A 21 13.83 11.56 2.69
CA ARG A 21 15.10 12.29 2.89
C ARG A 21 15.28 12.71 4.33
N SER A 22 16.52 12.81 4.78
CA SER A 22 16.87 13.17 6.17
C SER A 22 16.40 14.56 6.60
N ASN A 23 16.11 15.46 5.64
CA ASN A 23 15.59 16.80 5.91
C ASN A 23 14.06 16.85 6.05
N TRP A 24 13.36 15.71 5.94
CA TRP A 24 11.91 15.63 6.09
C TRP A 24 11.49 15.59 7.56
N SER A 25 10.23 15.95 7.84
CA SER A 25 9.66 15.80 9.17
C SER A 25 9.51 14.31 9.53
N LYS A 26 9.53 13.99 10.83
CA LYS A 26 9.32 12.61 11.30
C LYS A 26 8.01 12.01 10.76
N GLN A 27 6.95 12.81 10.73
CA GLN A 27 5.65 12.40 10.20
C GLN A 27 5.72 12.07 8.71
N ALA A 28 6.32 12.94 7.89
CA ALA A 28 6.46 12.69 6.45
C ALA A 28 7.33 11.46 6.15
N ILE A 29 8.37 11.22 6.95
CA ILE A 29 9.19 9.99 6.86
C ILE A 29 8.33 8.76 7.17
N MET A 30 7.52 8.81 8.22
CA MET A 30 6.62 7.70 8.60
C MET A 30 5.59 7.43 7.51
N GLU A 31 4.88 8.46 7.04
CA GLU A 31 3.90 8.36 5.94
C GLU A 31 4.52 7.71 4.70
N ARG A 32 5.66 8.24 4.22
CA ARG A 32 6.36 7.65 3.06
C ARG A 32 6.81 6.21 3.30
N SER A 33 7.23 5.89 4.52
CA SER A 33 7.65 4.52 4.86
C SER A 33 6.47 3.56 4.82
N TYR A 34 5.29 3.99 5.27
CA TYR A 34 4.06 3.18 5.25
C TYR A 34 3.49 3.04 3.84
N GLU A 35 3.55 4.08 3.01
CA GLU A 35 3.21 4.00 1.58
C GLU A 35 4.04 2.91 0.89
N ARG A 36 5.38 2.99 1.04
CA ARG A 36 6.30 2.01 0.44
C ARG A 36 6.05 0.60 0.94
N TRP A 37 5.89 0.43 2.26
CA TRP A 37 5.58 -0.87 2.85
C TRP A 37 4.28 -1.46 2.28
N ALA A 38 3.22 -0.66 2.17
CA ALA A 38 1.94 -1.14 1.64
C ALA A 38 2.07 -1.62 0.18
N VAL A 39 2.80 -0.88 -0.66
CA VAL A 39 3.05 -1.29 -2.04
C VAL A 39 3.85 -2.58 -2.12
N ASP A 40 4.90 -2.72 -1.31
CA ASP A 40 5.73 -3.93 -1.27
C ASP A 40 4.92 -5.16 -0.83
N GLU A 41 4.11 -5.04 0.22
CA GLU A 41 3.24 -6.13 0.70
C GLU A 41 2.21 -6.56 -0.36
N ILE A 42 1.60 -5.60 -1.07
CA ILE A 42 0.64 -5.88 -2.13
C ILE A 42 1.33 -6.61 -3.28
N LEU A 43 2.48 -6.11 -3.75
CA LEU A 43 3.24 -6.75 -4.83
C LEU A 43 3.64 -8.18 -4.47
N LEU A 44 4.19 -8.38 -3.27
CA LEU A 44 4.56 -9.71 -2.77
C LEU A 44 3.34 -10.64 -2.71
N THR A 45 2.20 -10.14 -2.23
CA THR A 45 0.97 -10.96 -2.15
C THR A 45 0.46 -11.37 -3.52
N ILE A 46 0.50 -10.48 -4.52
CA ILE A 46 0.12 -10.78 -5.91
C ILE A 46 1.08 -11.84 -6.49
N MET A 47 2.38 -11.71 -6.23
CA MET A 47 3.40 -12.64 -6.71
C MET A 47 3.28 -14.03 -6.07
N ASP A 48 2.93 -14.10 -4.79
CA ASP A 48 2.70 -15.35 -4.05
C ASP A 48 1.39 -16.04 -4.44
N HIS A 49 0.41 -15.29 -4.96
CA HIS A 49 -0.91 -15.78 -5.37
C HIS A 49 -1.22 -15.46 -6.84
N PRO A 50 -0.48 -16.03 -7.80
CA PRO A 50 -0.56 -15.64 -9.21
C PRO A 50 -1.91 -15.99 -9.88
N LEU A 51 -2.74 -16.80 -9.24
CA LEU A 51 -4.09 -17.17 -9.72
C LEU A 51 -5.20 -16.27 -9.16
N THR A 52 -4.87 -15.41 -8.20
CA THR A 52 -5.80 -14.41 -7.66
C THR A 52 -5.59 -13.11 -8.43
N GLU A 53 -6.65 -12.54 -9.00
CA GLU A 53 -6.52 -11.27 -9.71
C GLU A 53 -6.09 -10.14 -8.74
N ALA A 54 -5.27 -9.21 -9.26
CA ALA A 54 -4.63 -8.17 -8.47
C ALA A 54 -5.63 -7.23 -7.77
N ASP A 55 -6.80 -6.98 -8.37
CA ASP A 55 -7.88 -6.21 -7.78
C ASP A 55 -8.40 -6.87 -6.49
N PHE A 56 -8.67 -8.17 -6.49
CA PHE A 56 -9.08 -8.90 -5.28
C PHE A 56 -8.01 -8.91 -4.19
N VAL A 57 -6.72 -8.96 -4.56
CA VAL A 57 -5.62 -8.86 -3.59
C VAL A 57 -5.62 -7.49 -2.92
N ILE A 58 -5.77 -6.42 -3.70
CA ILE A 58 -5.77 -5.04 -3.21
C ILE A 58 -7.03 -4.77 -2.36
N GLU A 59 -8.21 -5.19 -2.80
CA GLU A 59 -9.45 -5.09 -2.03
C GLU A 59 -9.34 -5.83 -0.68
N GLY A 60 -8.78 -7.05 -0.69
CA GLY A 60 -8.53 -7.80 0.54
C GLY A 60 -7.54 -7.09 1.48
N PHE A 61 -6.54 -6.40 0.93
CA PHE A 61 -5.61 -5.60 1.71
C PHE A 61 -6.30 -4.37 2.34
N ILE A 62 -7.14 -3.65 1.58
CA ILE A 62 -7.93 -2.52 2.07
C ILE A 62 -8.80 -2.94 3.26
N LEU A 63 -9.60 -4.00 3.09
CA LEU A 63 -10.46 -4.53 4.16
C LEU A 63 -9.67 -4.91 5.42
N LYS A 64 -8.46 -5.45 5.25
CA LYS A 64 -7.57 -5.79 6.37
C LYS A 64 -7.08 -4.53 7.10
N MET A 65 -6.74 -3.46 6.38
CA MET A 65 -6.33 -2.19 6.98
C MET A 65 -7.49 -1.51 7.71
N GLU A 66 -8.69 -1.46 7.11
CA GLU A 66 -9.91 -0.96 7.76
C GLU A 66 -10.20 -1.70 9.07
N PHE A 67 -10.10 -3.04 9.04
CA PHE A 67 -10.28 -3.87 10.22
C PHE A 67 -9.26 -3.51 11.32
N PHE A 68 -7.98 -3.37 10.97
CA PHE A 68 -6.96 -2.97 11.93
C PHE A 68 -7.16 -1.55 12.47
N LEU A 69 -7.57 -0.61 11.63
CA LEU A 69 -7.89 0.75 12.04
C LEU A 69 -9.03 0.77 13.06
N HIS A 70 -10.07 -0.03 12.83
CA HIS A 70 -11.21 -0.17 13.74
C HIS A 70 -10.83 -0.81 15.09
N MET A 71 -9.95 -1.81 15.06
CA MET A 71 -9.49 -2.53 16.25
C MET A 71 -8.39 -1.78 17.02
N SER A 72 -7.69 -0.86 16.34
CA SER A 72 -6.61 -0.04 16.88
C SER A 72 -7.18 0.98 17.87
N GLY A 73 -7.32 0.59 19.13
CA GLY A 73 -7.67 1.49 20.24
C GLY A 73 -6.60 2.54 20.56
N ASN A 74 -5.55 2.67 19.74
CA ASN A 74 -4.44 3.60 19.91
C ASN A 74 -4.24 4.45 18.64
N GLN A 75 -4.48 5.76 18.76
CA GLN A 75 -4.30 6.74 17.66
C GLN A 75 -2.90 6.71 17.02
N ALA A 76 -1.85 6.33 17.75
CA ALA A 76 -0.50 6.27 17.19
C ALA A 76 -0.35 5.16 16.13
N ASN A 77 -1.12 4.07 16.22
CA ASN A 77 -1.11 2.97 15.27
C ASN A 77 -2.05 3.23 14.08
N ASN A 78 -2.95 4.21 14.18
CA ASN A 78 -3.89 4.49 13.10
C ASN A 78 -3.18 5.03 11.85
N LEU A 79 -2.04 5.71 12.02
CA LEU A 79 -1.32 6.31 10.90
C LEU A 79 -0.85 5.25 9.89
N ILE A 80 -0.31 4.12 10.35
CA ILE A 80 0.16 3.07 9.44
C ILE A 80 -1.00 2.46 8.65
N PHE A 81 -2.11 2.13 9.33
CA PHE A 81 -3.26 1.51 8.68
C PHE A 81 -3.95 2.47 7.72
N GLN A 82 -4.14 3.74 8.12
CA GLN A 82 -4.76 4.76 7.28
C GLN A 82 -3.92 5.05 6.03
N VAL A 83 -2.60 5.19 6.18
CA VAL A 83 -1.72 5.46 5.03
C VAL A 83 -1.69 4.25 4.09
N ALA A 84 -1.62 3.03 4.64
CA ALA A 84 -1.63 1.81 3.85
C ALA A 84 -2.94 1.59 3.10
N GLU A 85 -4.09 1.85 3.74
CA GLU A 85 -5.43 1.84 3.13
C GLU A 85 -5.50 2.82 1.95
N ASN A 86 -5.20 4.10 2.18
CA ASN A 86 -5.25 5.13 1.14
C ASN A 86 -4.31 4.80 -0.03
N THR A 87 -3.14 4.22 0.26
CA THR A 87 -2.18 3.78 -0.77
C THR A 87 -2.78 2.65 -1.61
N ALA A 88 -3.42 1.68 -0.95
CA ALA A 88 -4.06 0.56 -1.63
C ALA A 88 -5.25 1.00 -2.49
N GLU A 89 -6.07 1.94 -2.02
CA GLU A 89 -7.15 2.55 -2.83
C GLU A 89 -6.61 3.24 -4.09
N ALA A 90 -5.50 3.98 -3.96
CA ALA A 90 -4.85 4.62 -5.11
C ALA A 90 -4.32 3.59 -6.11
N LEU A 91 -3.76 2.48 -5.64
CA LEU A 91 -3.33 1.38 -6.51
C LEU A 91 -4.51 0.69 -7.19
N LEU A 92 -5.63 0.48 -6.49
CA LEU A 92 -6.83 -0.10 -7.09
C LEU A 92 -7.34 0.78 -8.24
N GLY A 93 -7.44 2.09 -8.00
CA GLY A 93 -7.82 3.05 -9.04
C GLY A 93 -6.81 3.19 -10.19
N LEU A 94 -5.55 2.78 -9.99
CA LEU A 94 -4.52 2.76 -11.03
C LEU A 94 -4.63 1.54 -11.96
N ILE A 95 -5.04 0.39 -11.43
CA ILE A 95 -5.03 -0.87 -12.19
C ILE A 95 -6.35 -1.18 -12.90
N LEU A 96 -7.47 -0.61 -12.43
CA LEU A 96 -8.80 -0.69 -13.05
C LEU A 96 -8.95 0.26 -14.25
#